data_AF-A0A4R1I7T0-F1
#
_entry.id   AF-A0A4R1I7T0-F1
#
_cell.length_a   1.000
_cell.length_b   1.000
_cell.length_c   1.000
_cell.angle_alpha   90.00
_cell.angle_beta   90.00
_cell.angle_gamma   90.00
#
_symmetry.space_group_name_H-M   'P 1'
#
loop_
_entity.id
_entity.type
_entity.pdbx_description
1 polymer ?
#
loop_
_entity_poly.entity_id
_entity_poly.type
_entity_poly.pdbx_seq_one_letter_code
_entity_poly.pdbx_strand_id
1 'polypeptide(L)'
;MRQVIFESENLTVVKVPGPCTDTVFVTFESMRADWPEGRKGFGEDFFAKRGRTAYHFMPSGNCWYQYREMPEALARVRADIAEGARVITYGMSMGGYAAYRFSEPLGADAVIAFSPQYSIDRWRVWWERRWGSQSRAVMWDRQRPSEGAVKHIFYDPLNLDRRHIRALRREAPLDLVRIYFSGHASIAYVQECGLLDSAVLDIAEGRFDAAQFEQRIWRRRLASATYAKIRQRKRTGLFRRLRYLLIEHVLERRLGTAGAPDAAGLTPDRAG
;
A
#
# COMPACT_ATOMS: atom_id res chain seq x y z
N MET A 1 -6.78 19.90 17.13
CA MET A 1 -5.50 19.68 17.83
C MET A 1 -5.21 18.20 17.87
N ARG A 2 -3.93 17.78 17.73
CA ARG A 2 -3.50 16.38 17.81
C ARG A 2 -3.77 15.81 19.20
N GLN A 3 -4.28 14.59 19.29
CA GLN A 3 -4.63 13.89 20.53
C GLN A 3 -3.85 12.56 20.62
N VAL A 4 -3.31 12.23 21.79
CA VAL A 4 -2.65 10.92 22.01
C VAL A 4 -3.71 9.90 22.43
N ILE A 5 -3.78 8.79 21.70
CA ILE A 5 -4.73 7.69 21.96
C ILE A 5 -4.04 6.53 22.69
N PHE A 6 -2.77 6.31 22.40
CA PHE A 6 -1.93 5.30 23.02
C PHE A 6 -0.47 5.73 22.98
N GLU A 7 0.31 5.39 24.01
CA GLU A 7 1.74 5.65 24.05
C GLU A 7 2.45 4.56 24.87
N SER A 8 3.55 4.05 24.32
CA SER A 8 4.50 3.14 24.97
C SER A 8 5.93 3.51 24.54
N GLU A 9 6.92 2.79 25.07
CA GLU A 9 8.31 2.89 24.62
C GLU A 9 8.47 2.60 23.11
N ASN A 10 7.63 1.72 22.54
CA ASN A 10 7.78 1.27 21.16
C ASN A 10 6.83 1.91 20.16
N LEU A 11 5.72 2.49 20.62
CA LEU A 11 4.62 2.91 19.77
C LEU A 11 3.88 4.11 20.37
N THR A 12 3.74 5.16 19.57
CA THR A 12 2.78 6.23 19.82
C THR A 12 1.65 6.12 18.81
N VAL A 13 0.40 6.28 19.25
CA VAL A 13 -0.76 6.40 18.36
C VAL A 13 -1.46 7.72 18.64
N VAL A 14 -1.61 8.51 17.59
CA VAL A 14 -2.22 9.84 17.70
C VAL A 14 -3.40 9.97 16.76
N LYS A 15 -4.43 10.69 17.22
CA LYS A 15 -5.57 11.12 16.42
C LYS A 15 -5.38 12.57 16.00
N VAL A 16 -5.59 12.84 14.73
CA VAL A 16 -5.79 14.19 14.20
C VAL A 16 -7.24 14.30 13.77
N PRO A 17 -8.08 15.01 14.55
CA PRO A 17 -9.50 15.16 14.22
C PRO A 17 -9.69 16.12 13.05
N GLY A 18 -10.70 15.83 12.22
CA GLY A 18 -11.20 16.72 11.19
C GLY A 18 -12.73 16.73 11.16
N PRO A 19 -13.36 17.74 10.54
CA PRO A 19 -14.82 17.85 10.45
C PRO A 19 -15.50 16.69 9.72
N CYS A 20 -14.79 15.96 8.85
CA CYS A 20 -15.31 14.75 8.22
C CYS A 20 -14.98 13.53 9.10
N THR A 21 -16.01 12.94 9.68
CA THR A 21 -15.93 11.80 10.60
C THR A 21 -16.65 10.54 10.09
N ASP A 22 -17.38 10.66 8.99
CA ASP A 22 -18.06 9.59 8.26
C ASP A 22 -17.09 8.52 7.74
N THR A 23 -15.90 8.96 7.33
CA THR A 23 -14.78 8.11 6.92
C THR A 23 -13.52 8.50 7.70
N VAL A 24 -12.92 7.53 8.37
CA VAL A 24 -11.68 7.71 9.14
C VAL A 24 -10.54 6.89 8.54
N PHE A 25 -9.33 7.44 8.64
CA PHE A 25 -8.13 6.76 8.15
C PHE A 25 -7.28 6.27 9.32
N VAL A 26 -6.82 5.03 9.27
CA VAL A 26 -5.84 4.49 10.21
C VAL A 26 -4.56 4.19 9.45
N THR A 27 -3.54 4.98 9.70
CA THR A 27 -2.30 4.99 8.92
C THR A 27 -1.16 4.29 9.65
N PHE A 28 -0.34 3.60 8.87
CA PHE A 28 0.85 2.91 9.34
C PHE A 28 2.06 3.35 8.53
N GLU A 29 3.14 3.62 9.23
CA GLU A 29 4.37 4.14 8.69
C GLU A 29 5.25 3.07 8.05
N SER A 30 5.90 3.47 6.95
CA SER A 30 6.92 2.66 6.30
C SER A 30 8.21 2.63 7.14
N MET A 31 9.13 1.73 6.77
CA MET A 31 10.48 1.79 7.32
C MET A 31 11.13 3.15 7.06
N ARG A 32 11.93 3.60 8.01
CA ARG A 32 12.69 4.86 7.95
C ARG A 32 14.17 4.64 8.20
N ALA A 33 14.98 5.57 7.73
CA ALA A 33 16.40 5.64 8.11
C ALA A 33 16.57 6.23 9.53
N ASP A 34 15.70 7.16 9.91
CA ASP A 34 15.75 7.94 11.14
C ASP A 34 14.37 8.09 11.81
N TRP A 35 14.39 8.40 13.11
CA TRP A 35 13.19 8.56 13.96
C TRP A 35 13.27 9.88 14.75
N PRO A 36 13.10 11.04 14.10
CA PRO A 36 13.21 12.32 14.78
C PRO A 36 12.06 12.54 15.78
N GLU A 37 12.37 13.22 16.89
CA GLU A 37 11.36 13.69 17.83
C GLU A 37 10.38 14.67 17.17
N GLY A 38 9.14 14.69 17.64
CA GLY A 38 8.11 15.60 17.12
C GLY A 38 7.66 15.31 15.68
N ARG A 39 8.14 14.23 15.07
CA ARG A 39 7.70 13.80 13.73
C ARG A 39 6.18 13.65 13.63
N LYS A 40 5.67 13.84 12.43
CA LYS A 40 4.26 13.61 12.09
C LYS A 40 4.04 12.17 11.64
N GLY A 41 2.81 11.71 11.79
CA GLY A 41 2.35 10.42 11.28
C GLY A 41 2.36 10.34 9.76
N PHE A 42 2.39 9.11 9.23
CA PHE A 42 2.28 8.88 7.80
C PHE A 42 0.95 9.42 7.26
N GLY A 43 1.01 10.36 6.31
CA GLY A 43 -0.17 11.00 5.74
C GLY A 43 -0.88 12.02 6.65
N GLU A 44 -0.32 12.36 7.82
CA GLU A 44 -0.97 13.28 8.78
C GLU A 44 -1.34 14.63 8.14
N ASP A 45 -0.38 15.31 7.52
CA ASP A 45 -0.65 16.58 6.84
C ASP A 45 -1.60 16.43 5.64
N PHE A 46 -1.61 15.28 4.98
CA PHE A 46 -2.49 15.01 3.86
C PHE A 46 -3.96 14.99 4.31
N PHE A 47 -4.26 14.30 5.41
CA PHE A 47 -5.61 14.17 5.96
C PHE A 47 -6.04 15.44 6.70
N ALA A 48 -5.14 16.05 7.48
CA ALA A 48 -5.41 17.28 8.21
C ALA A 48 -5.83 18.43 7.27
N LYS A 49 -5.09 18.63 6.16
CA LYS A 49 -5.43 19.64 5.14
C LYS A 49 -6.78 19.42 4.46
N ARG A 50 -7.32 18.21 4.55
CA ARG A 50 -8.60 17.80 3.94
C ARG A 50 -9.72 17.65 4.95
N GLY A 51 -9.47 18.01 6.20
CA GLY A 51 -10.45 17.87 7.27
C GLY A 51 -10.92 16.43 7.52
N ARG A 52 -10.11 15.42 7.17
CA ARG A 52 -10.41 14.01 7.42
C ARG A 52 -9.84 13.60 8.77
N THR A 53 -10.63 12.93 9.60
CA THR A 53 -10.13 12.35 10.85
C THR A 53 -9.19 11.18 10.55
N ALA A 54 -8.01 11.18 11.17
CA ALA A 54 -7.02 10.13 10.98
C ALA A 54 -6.30 9.73 12.28
N TYR A 55 -5.99 8.44 12.39
CA TYR A 55 -5.19 7.84 13.45
C TYR A 55 -3.85 7.43 12.85
N HIS A 56 -2.76 7.78 13.50
CA HIS A 56 -1.41 7.51 13.02
C HIS A 56 -0.66 6.62 13.99
N PHE A 57 -0.38 5.38 13.56
CA PHE A 57 0.45 4.43 14.29
C PHE A 57 1.93 4.72 13.99
N MET A 58 2.61 5.29 14.97
CA MET A 58 3.96 5.82 14.87
C MET A 58 4.93 4.94 15.68
N PRO A 59 5.55 3.93 15.04
CA PRO A 59 6.51 3.06 15.73
C PRO A 59 7.80 3.82 16.07
N SER A 60 8.53 3.38 17.08
CA SER A 60 9.86 3.90 17.43
C SER A 60 10.99 3.28 16.62
N GLY A 61 10.69 2.24 15.83
CA GLY A 61 11.71 1.49 15.08
C GLY A 61 11.18 0.66 13.92
N ASN A 62 12.10 0.13 13.11
CA ASN A 62 11.80 -0.75 11.97
C ASN A 62 11.50 -2.20 12.40
N CYS A 63 10.67 -2.37 13.43
CA CYS A 63 10.34 -3.66 14.02
C CYS A 63 9.05 -4.26 13.47
N TRP A 64 8.53 -3.77 12.34
CA TRP A 64 7.38 -4.34 11.64
C TRP A 64 6.13 -4.48 12.50
N TYR A 65 5.94 -3.54 13.43
CA TYR A 65 4.85 -3.55 14.40
C TYR A 65 4.79 -4.82 15.27
N GLN A 66 5.91 -5.55 15.39
CA GLN A 66 6.05 -6.72 16.25
C GLN A 66 6.21 -6.28 17.72
N TYR A 67 5.18 -5.63 18.22
CA TYR A 67 5.08 -5.10 19.58
C TYR A 67 3.97 -5.82 20.34
N ARG A 68 4.18 -6.10 21.63
CA ARG A 68 3.19 -6.83 22.45
C ARG A 68 1.98 -5.98 22.78
N GLU A 69 2.15 -4.67 22.75
CA GLU A 69 1.13 -3.66 23.01
C GLU A 69 0.17 -3.41 21.82
N MET A 70 0.41 -4.02 20.65
CA MET A 70 -0.46 -3.83 19.48
C MET A 70 -1.95 -4.12 19.76
N PRO A 71 -2.35 -5.20 20.47
CA PRO A 71 -3.76 -5.46 20.76
C PRO A 71 -4.42 -4.33 21.56
N GLU A 72 -3.74 -3.77 22.55
CA GLU A 72 -4.26 -2.67 23.35
C GLU A 72 -4.38 -1.39 22.52
N ALA A 73 -3.33 -1.04 21.76
CA ALA A 73 -3.34 0.14 20.90
C ALA A 73 -4.44 0.08 19.84
N LEU A 74 -4.64 -1.09 19.20
CA LEU A 74 -5.70 -1.31 18.22
C LEU A 74 -7.09 -1.23 18.87
N ALA A 75 -7.28 -1.84 20.05
CA ALA A 75 -8.54 -1.78 20.78
C ALA A 75 -8.91 -0.34 21.19
N ARG A 76 -7.95 0.46 21.66
CA ARG A 76 -8.18 1.87 22.00
C ARG A 76 -8.56 2.71 20.79
N VAL A 77 -7.89 2.51 19.65
CA VAL A 77 -8.28 3.18 18.40
C VAL A 77 -9.66 2.74 17.96
N ARG A 78 -9.97 1.44 17.97
CA ARG A 78 -11.28 0.94 17.58
C ARG A 78 -12.39 1.49 18.47
N ALA A 79 -12.16 1.61 19.78
CA ALA A 79 -13.13 2.16 20.72
C ALA A 79 -13.34 3.68 20.58
N ASP A 80 -12.33 4.42 20.10
CA ASP A 80 -12.44 5.86 19.87
C ASP A 80 -13.07 6.22 18.51
N ILE A 81 -13.07 5.29 17.55
CA ILE A 81 -13.77 5.45 16.27
C ILE A 81 -15.28 5.39 16.50
N ALA A 82 -16.00 6.40 16.01
CA ALA A 82 -17.45 6.48 16.13
C ALA A 82 -18.14 5.27 15.47
N GLU A 83 -19.21 4.79 16.10
CA GLU A 83 -20.04 3.73 15.52
C GLU A 83 -20.58 4.16 14.15
N GLY A 84 -20.55 3.24 13.18
CA GLY A 84 -20.98 3.50 11.80
C GLY A 84 -19.98 4.27 10.92
N ALA A 85 -18.85 4.74 11.46
CA ALA A 85 -17.80 5.35 10.63
C ALA A 85 -17.13 4.29 9.75
N ARG A 86 -16.94 4.63 8.46
CA ARG A 86 -16.17 3.82 7.52
C ARG A 86 -14.68 3.89 7.88
N VAL A 87 -14.03 2.75 8.07
CA VAL A 87 -12.63 2.67 8.50
C VAL A 87 -11.74 2.23 7.33
N ILE A 88 -10.70 3.01 7.05
CA ILE A 88 -9.74 2.72 5.98
C ILE A 88 -8.34 2.60 6.55
N THR A 89 -7.73 1.42 6.46
CA THR A 89 -6.32 1.27 6.82
C THR A 89 -5.42 1.65 5.65
N TYR A 90 -4.31 2.34 5.94
CA TYR A 90 -3.45 2.91 4.90
C TYR A 90 -1.97 2.78 5.25
N GLY A 91 -1.15 2.28 4.32
CA GLY A 91 0.29 2.24 4.51
C GLY A 91 1.10 1.86 3.28
N MET A 92 2.41 2.00 3.39
CA MET A 92 3.39 1.54 2.39
C MET A 92 4.39 0.58 3.03
N SER A 93 4.81 -0.45 2.30
CA SER A 93 5.91 -1.33 2.71
C SER A 93 5.62 -2.01 4.05
N MET A 94 6.43 -1.77 5.09
CA MET A 94 6.16 -2.14 6.48
C MET A 94 4.80 -1.64 6.99
N GLY A 95 4.43 -0.40 6.65
CA GLY A 95 3.11 0.13 6.95
C GLY A 95 2.01 -0.53 6.11
N GLY A 96 2.32 -0.97 4.89
CA GLY A 96 1.38 -1.73 4.05
C GLY A 96 1.11 -3.14 4.62
N TYR A 97 2.13 -3.78 5.20
CA TYR A 97 1.98 -5.00 5.99
C TYR A 97 1.03 -4.76 7.18
N ALA A 98 1.27 -3.71 7.95
CA ALA A 98 0.45 -3.40 9.13
C ALA A 98 -0.99 -3.02 8.76
N ALA A 99 -1.19 -2.19 7.74
CA ALA A 99 -2.50 -1.83 7.22
C ALA A 99 -3.31 -3.07 6.80
N TYR A 100 -2.65 -4.04 6.16
CA TYR A 100 -3.27 -5.30 5.78
C TYR A 100 -3.58 -6.19 7.01
N ARG A 101 -2.58 -6.45 7.86
CA ARG A 101 -2.71 -7.35 9.02
C ARG A 101 -3.72 -6.83 10.03
N PHE A 102 -3.68 -5.55 10.35
CA PHE A 102 -4.52 -4.96 11.38
C PHE A 102 -5.87 -4.44 10.87
N SER A 103 -6.23 -4.74 9.62
CA SER A 103 -7.54 -4.38 9.08
C SER A 103 -8.70 -5.04 9.85
N GLU A 104 -8.57 -6.30 10.26
CA GLU A 104 -9.62 -6.99 11.04
C GLU A 104 -9.82 -6.42 12.46
N PRO A 105 -8.79 -6.30 13.32
CA PRO A 105 -8.99 -5.75 14.66
C PRO A 105 -9.45 -4.28 14.68
N LEU A 106 -9.25 -3.53 13.57
CA LEU A 106 -9.77 -2.18 13.41
C LEU A 106 -11.20 -2.14 12.83
N GLY A 107 -11.73 -3.28 12.37
CA GLY A 107 -13.00 -3.35 11.65
C GLY A 107 -12.97 -2.49 10.39
N ALA A 108 -11.92 -2.65 9.58
CA ALA A 108 -11.72 -1.87 8.36
C ALA A 108 -12.68 -2.28 7.24
N ASP A 109 -13.21 -1.30 6.52
CA ASP A 109 -14.02 -1.49 5.30
C ASP A 109 -13.17 -1.49 4.03
N ALA A 110 -12.00 -0.83 4.09
CA ALA A 110 -11.04 -0.84 2.99
C ALA A 110 -9.60 -0.82 3.48
N VAL A 111 -8.70 -1.38 2.66
CA VAL A 111 -7.25 -1.36 2.86
C VAL A 111 -6.61 -0.70 1.64
N ILE A 112 -5.82 0.34 1.87
CA ILE A 112 -4.95 0.96 0.86
C ILE A 112 -3.51 0.58 1.19
N ALA A 113 -2.90 -0.27 0.37
CA ALA A 113 -1.53 -0.74 0.62
C ALA A 113 -0.64 -0.54 -0.60
N PHE A 114 0.42 0.25 -0.43
CA PHE A 114 1.45 0.46 -1.43
C PHE A 114 2.64 -0.47 -1.19
N SER A 115 2.96 -1.30 -2.18
CA SER A 115 4.04 -2.29 -2.14
C SER A 115 4.09 -3.05 -0.80
N PRO A 116 2.98 -3.60 -0.28
CA PRO A 116 2.97 -4.26 1.01
C PRO A 116 3.85 -5.51 0.98
N GLN A 117 4.52 -5.78 2.09
CA GLN A 117 5.17 -7.07 2.30
C GLN A 117 4.19 -8.04 2.94
N TYR A 118 4.38 -9.31 2.60
CA TYR A 118 3.52 -10.38 3.08
C TYR A 118 3.89 -10.84 4.49
N SER A 119 5.17 -10.97 4.76
CA SER A 119 5.70 -11.63 5.95
C SER A 119 7.15 -11.24 6.17
N ILE A 120 7.54 -11.23 7.44
CA ILE A 120 8.94 -11.07 7.89
C ILE A 120 9.55 -12.40 8.32
N ASP A 121 8.75 -13.46 8.42
CA ASP A 121 9.22 -14.82 8.64
C ASP A 121 10.09 -15.30 7.46
N ARG A 122 11.38 -15.48 7.74
CA ARG A 122 12.39 -15.89 6.76
C ARG A 122 12.06 -17.24 6.10
N TRP A 123 11.29 -18.10 6.74
CA TRP A 123 10.85 -19.38 6.16
C TRP A 123 9.72 -19.18 5.15
N ARG A 124 8.82 -18.21 5.39
CA ARG A 124 7.73 -17.85 4.47
C ARG A 124 8.21 -17.00 3.30
N VAL A 125 9.28 -16.22 3.49
CA VAL A 125 9.85 -15.31 2.47
C VAL A 125 11.36 -15.52 2.26
N TRP A 126 11.80 -16.77 2.08
CA TRP A 126 13.23 -17.14 1.90
C TRP A 126 13.96 -16.40 0.76
N TRP A 127 13.23 -15.87 -0.21
CA TRP A 127 13.77 -15.09 -1.33
C TRP A 127 14.03 -13.61 -0.99
N GLU A 128 13.58 -13.16 0.17
CA GLU A 128 13.66 -11.77 0.59
C GLU A 128 14.93 -11.52 1.40
N ARG A 129 15.69 -10.49 1.01
CA ARG A 129 16.99 -10.18 1.60
C ARG A 129 17.12 -8.72 2.05
N ARG A 130 16.11 -7.89 1.79
CA ARG A 130 16.20 -6.43 2.03
C ARG A 130 16.16 -6.01 3.49
N TRP A 131 15.46 -6.75 4.37
CA TRP A 131 15.29 -6.43 5.80
C TRP A 131 15.89 -7.46 6.77
N GLY A 132 16.60 -8.46 6.26
CA GLY A 132 17.52 -9.31 7.02
C GLY A 132 17.07 -9.71 8.45
N SER A 133 17.84 -9.26 9.45
CA SER A 133 17.75 -9.62 10.88
C SER A 133 16.72 -8.82 11.69
N GLN A 134 15.86 -8.03 11.05
CA GLN A 134 14.92 -7.12 11.74
C GLN A 134 13.70 -7.85 12.34
N SER A 135 13.58 -9.17 12.14
CA SER A 135 12.52 -10.02 12.70
C SER A 135 13.03 -10.77 13.95
N ARG A 136 13.03 -10.11 15.11
CA ARG A 136 13.32 -10.81 16.39
C ARG A 136 12.19 -11.74 16.82
N ALA A 137 10.95 -11.40 16.45
CA ALA A 137 9.75 -12.19 16.69
C ALA A 137 8.77 -12.01 15.53
N VAL A 138 7.97 -13.04 15.27
CA VAL A 138 6.92 -13.06 14.24
C VAL A 138 5.57 -13.26 14.94
N MET A 139 5.09 -12.21 15.61
CA MET A 139 3.84 -12.21 16.37
C MET A 139 2.63 -12.10 15.44
N TRP A 140 2.70 -11.22 14.43
CA TRP A 140 1.51 -10.79 13.69
C TRP A 140 1.40 -11.35 12.26
N ASP A 141 2.36 -12.12 11.76
CA ASP A 141 2.32 -12.61 10.37
C ASP A 141 1.15 -13.56 10.08
N ARG A 142 0.53 -14.13 11.11
CA ARG A 142 -0.65 -15.00 10.99
C ARG A 142 -1.97 -14.27 11.27
N GLN A 143 -1.92 -12.99 11.64
CA GLN A 143 -3.12 -12.17 11.76
C GLN A 143 -3.80 -12.09 10.39
N ARG A 144 -5.06 -12.56 10.34
CA ARG A 144 -5.87 -12.49 9.13
C ARG A 144 -6.34 -11.05 8.92
N PRO A 145 -6.34 -10.57 7.66
CA PRO A 145 -6.94 -9.29 7.32
C PRO A 145 -8.46 -9.38 7.46
N SER A 146 -9.14 -8.24 7.39
CA SER A 146 -10.59 -8.23 7.44
C SER A 146 -11.20 -8.91 6.23
N GLU A 147 -12.17 -9.78 6.46
CA GLU A 147 -12.83 -10.54 5.39
C GLU A 147 -13.67 -9.62 4.50
N GLY A 148 -14.47 -8.73 5.11
CA GLY A 148 -15.36 -7.80 4.42
C GLY A 148 -14.67 -6.62 3.74
N ALA A 149 -13.42 -6.31 4.08
CA ALA A 149 -12.72 -5.15 3.53
C ALA A 149 -12.37 -5.30 2.04
N VAL A 150 -12.53 -4.24 1.26
CA VAL A 150 -11.93 -4.16 -0.09
C VAL A 150 -10.44 -3.80 0.02
N LYS A 151 -9.56 -4.60 -0.58
CA LYS A 151 -8.10 -4.51 -0.37
C LYS A 151 -7.42 -4.01 -1.64
N HIS A 152 -7.23 -2.70 -1.76
CA HIS A 152 -6.57 -2.05 -2.89
C HIS A 152 -5.04 -2.09 -2.73
N ILE A 153 -4.39 -2.90 -3.56
CA ILE A 153 -2.95 -3.19 -3.47
C ILE A 153 -2.22 -2.61 -4.67
N PHE A 154 -1.48 -1.52 -4.43
CA PHE A 154 -0.69 -0.81 -5.43
C PHE A 154 0.72 -1.39 -5.48
N TYR A 155 1.17 -1.90 -6.63
CA TYR A 155 2.49 -2.54 -6.73
C TYR A 155 3.05 -2.56 -8.16
N ASP A 156 4.37 -2.77 -8.30
CA ASP A 156 5.02 -3.02 -9.59
C ASP A 156 5.08 -4.52 -9.92
N PRO A 157 4.37 -5.01 -10.96
CA PRO A 157 4.43 -6.42 -11.38
C PRO A 157 5.80 -6.87 -11.92
N LEU A 158 6.70 -5.92 -12.20
CA LEU A 158 8.06 -6.14 -12.70
C LEU A 158 9.11 -6.08 -11.58
N ASN A 159 8.68 -5.89 -10.33
CA ASN A 159 9.51 -5.90 -9.14
C ASN A 159 9.46 -7.24 -8.39
N LEU A 160 10.41 -7.45 -7.47
CA LEU A 160 10.41 -8.57 -6.52
C LEU A 160 9.14 -8.60 -5.65
N ASP A 161 8.57 -7.43 -5.33
CA ASP A 161 7.37 -7.27 -4.50
C ASP A 161 6.17 -8.06 -4.98
N ARG A 162 6.08 -8.38 -6.29
CA ARG A 162 5.04 -9.27 -6.84
C ARG A 162 4.94 -10.63 -6.14
N ARG A 163 6.04 -11.11 -5.53
CA ARG A 163 6.06 -12.36 -4.76
C ARG A 163 5.31 -12.22 -3.44
N HIS A 164 5.43 -11.07 -2.77
CA HIS A 164 4.63 -10.73 -1.60
C HIS A 164 3.15 -10.66 -1.96
N ILE A 165 2.81 -9.99 -3.08
CA ILE A 165 1.43 -9.89 -3.54
C ILE A 165 0.83 -11.27 -3.86
N ARG A 166 1.59 -12.16 -4.52
CA ARG A 166 1.14 -13.53 -4.77
C ARG A 166 0.86 -14.30 -3.49
N ALA A 167 1.62 -14.06 -2.42
CA ALA A 167 1.40 -14.72 -1.14
C ALA A 167 0.17 -14.14 -0.41
N LEU A 168 -0.01 -12.82 -0.41
CA LEU A 168 -1.20 -12.16 0.13
C LEU A 168 -2.49 -12.63 -0.56
N ARG A 169 -2.46 -12.84 -1.89
CA ARG A 169 -3.61 -13.36 -2.65
C ARG A 169 -4.08 -14.75 -2.22
N ARG A 170 -3.25 -15.51 -1.51
CA ARG A 170 -3.65 -16.82 -0.96
C ARG A 170 -4.39 -16.68 0.36
N GLU A 171 -4.32 -15.52 1.01
CA GLU A 171 -4.98 -15.26 2.29
C GLU A 171 -6.33 -14.55 2.11
N ALA A 172 -6.46 -13.65 1.13
CA ALA A 172 -7.70 -12.95 0.83
C ALA A 172 -7.79 -12.49 -0.63
N PRO A 173 -8.99 -12.22 -1.17
CA PRO A 173 -9.17 -11.51 -2.43
C PRO A 173 -8.54 -10.12 -2.39
N LEU A 174 -7.81 -9.75 -3.44
CA LEU A 174 -7.15 -8.44 -3.55
C LEU A 174 -7.61 -7.73 -4.81
N ASP A 175 -7.91 -6.44 -4.69
CA ASP A 175 -8.03 -5.54 -5.84
C ASP A 175 -6.63 -5.02 -6.18
N LEU A 176 -6.11 -5.44 -7.33
CA LEU A 176 -4.71 -5.22 -7.71
C LEU A 176 -4.58 -4.02 -8.64
N VAL A 177 -3.80 -3.02 -8.20
CA VAL A 177 -3.48 -1.81 -8.97
C VAL A 177 -2.02 -1.85 -9.41
N ARG A 178 -1.78 -1.99 -10.72
CA ARG A 178 -0.45 -2.20 -11.29
C ARG A 178 0.22 -0.88 -11.63
N ILE A 179 1.28 -0.56 -10.90
CA ILE A 179 2.12 0.61 -11.13
C ILE A 179 3.43 0.14 -11.78
N TYR A 180 3.36 -0.15 -13.08
CA TYR A 180 4.49 -0.68 -13.83
C TYR A 180 5.70 0.25 -13.75
N PHE A 181 6.89 -0.32 -13.53
CA PHE A 181 8.15 0.40 -13.40
C PHE A 181 8.27 1.31 -12.16
N SER A 182 7.43 1.16 -11.12
CA SER A 182 7.66 1.88 -9.86
C SER A 182 8.72 1.26 -8.97
N GLY A 183 9.05 -0.01 -9.20
CA GLY A 183 9.75 -0.79 -8.18
C GLY A 183 8.99 -0.76 -6.86
N HIS A 184 9.73 -0.65 -5.75
CA HIS A 184 9.14 -0.62 -4.40
C HIS A 184 8.44 0.72 -4.09
N ALA A 185 8.90 1.83 -4.68
CA ALA A 185 8.41 3.19 -4.39
C ALA A 185 7.13 3.54 -5.18
N SER A 186 6.13 2.66 -5.15
CA SER A 186 4.86 2.82 -5.88
C SER A 186 4.09 4.08 -5.47
N ILE A 187 4.08 4.43 -4.18
CA ILE A 187 3.41 5.65 -3.70
C ILE A 187 4.06 6.92 -4.24
N ALA A 188 5.40 6.97 -4.29
CA ALA A 188 6.15 8.13 -4.75
C ALA A 188 5.89 8.38 -6.24
N TYR A 189 5.88 7.32 -7.05
CA TYR A 189 5.48 7.42 -8.45
C TYR A 189 4.06 7.99 -8.57
N VAL A 190 3.08 7.39 -7.88
CA VAL A 190 1.69 7.86 -7.94
C VAL A 190 1.55 9.33 -7.51
N GLN A 191 2.32 9.77 -6.51
CA GLN A 191 2.39 11.16 -6.07
C GLN A 191 3.03 12.08 -7.13
N GLU A 192 4.16 11.69 -7.71
CA GLU A 192 4.86 12.44 -8.78
C GLU A 192 3.97 12.63 -10.02
N CYS A 193 3.06 11.70 -10.29
CA CYS A 193 2.06 11.83 -11.37
C CYS A 193 0.82 12.66 -10.99
N GLY A 194 0.75 13.17 -9.75
CA GLY A 194 -0.38 13.96 -9.25
C GLY A 194 -1.68 13.16 -9.18
N LEU A 195 -1.61 11.86 -8.84
CA LEU A 195 -2.76 10.96 -8.78
C LEU A 195 -3.04 10.38 -7.39
N LEU A 196 -2.13 10.56 -6.42
CA LEU A 196 -2.26 10.01 -5.07
C LEU A 196 -3.52 10.52 -4.36
N ASP A 197 -3.72 11.83 -4.39
CA ASP A 197 -4.83 12.49 -3.71
C ASP A 197 -6.18 11.97 -4.21
N SER A 198 -6.35 11.91 -5.55
CA SER A 198 -7.57 11.36 -6.13
C SER A 198 -7.74 9.88 -5.81
N ALA A 199 -6.67 9.08 -5.83
CA ALA A 199 -6.78 7.65 -5.55
C ALA A 199 -7.31 7.40 -4.12
N VAL A 200 -6.71 8.05 -3.13
CA VAL A 200 -7.08 7.87 -1.72
C VAL A 200 -8.52 8.33 -1.46
N LEU A 201 -8.93 9.47 -2.05
CA LEU A 201 -10.28 10.01 -1.88
C LEU A 201 -11.34 9.21 -2.65
N ASP A 202 -11.05 8.78 -3.88
CA ASP A 202 -11.97 7.96 -4.67
C ASP A 202 -12.20 6.59 -4.00
N ILE A 203 -11.17 6.02 -3.34
CA ILE A 203 -11.32 4.78 -2.54
C ILE A 203 -12.20 5.04 -1.30
N ALA A 204 -11.99 6.19 -0.64
CA ALA A 204 -12.76 6.56 0.53
C ALA A 204 -14.26 6.72 0.21
N GLU A 205 -14.56 7.26 -0.96
CA GLU A 205 -15.91 7.48 -1.46
C GLU A 205 -16.49 6.27 -2.21
N GLY A 206 -15.76 5.15 -2.28
CA GLY A 206 -16.24 3.91 -2.92
C GLY A 206 -16.39 3.98 -4.44
N ARG A 207 -15.72 4.94 -5.10
CA ARG A 207 -15.79 5.20 -6.55
C ARG A 207 -14.47 4.97 -7.29
N PHE A 208 -13.51 4.30 -6.66
CA PHE A 208 -12.23 3.98 -7.26
C PHE A 208 -12.34 2.84 -8.29
N ASP A 209 -11.82 3.08 -9.49
CA ASP A 209 -11.71 2.09 -10.55
C ASP A 209 -10.22 1.83 -10.85
N ALA A 210 -9.76 0.61 -10.50
CA ALA A 210 -8.38 0.20 -10.69
C ALA A 210 -7.94 0.21 -12.16
N ALA A 211 -8.80 -0.21 -13.09
CA ALA A 211 -8.48 -0.26 -14.51
C ALA A 211 -8.33 1.14 -15.11
N GLN A 212 -9.25 2.04 -14.80
CA GLN A 212 -9.13 3.45 -15.20
C GLN A 212 -7.92 4.12 -14.56
N PHE A 213 -7.64 3.80 -13.29
CA PHE A 213 -6.45 4.31 -12.61
C PHE A 213 -5.15 3.85 -13.28
N GLU A 214 -5.05 2.57 -13.64
CA GLU A 214 -3.90 1.99 -14.36
C GLU A 214 -3.65 2.71 -15.71
N GLN A 215 -4.71 3.07 -16.44
CA GLN A 215 -4.58 3.86 -17.67
C GLN A 215 -4.08 5.29 -17.39
N ARG A 216 -4.67 5.96 -16.38
CA ARG A 216 -4.29 7.33 -16.00
C ARG A 216 -2.83 7.42 -15.56
N ILE A 217 -2.38 6.51 -14.70
CA ILE A 217 -0.98 6.50 -14.23
C ILE A 217 0.00 6.16 -15.37
N TRP A 218 -0.37 5.25 -16.28
CA TRP A 218 0.45 4.95 -17.44
C TRP A 218 0.61 6.17 -18.35
N ARG A 219 -0.46 6.93 -18.63
CA ARG A 219 -0.39 8.15 -19.46
C ARG A 219 0.46 9.25 -18.82
N ARG A 220 0.43 9.37 -17.49
CA ARG A 220 1.21 10.38 -16.74
C ARG A 220 2.63 9.94 -16.37
N ARG A 221 3.05 8.72 -16.71
CA ARG A 221 4.32 8.12 -16.26
C ARG A 221 5.57 8.96 -16.53
N LEU A 222 5.58 9.71 -17.64
CA LEU A 222 6.75 10.50 -18.03
C LEU A 222 7.01 11.69 -17.09
N ALA A 223 6.03 12.09 -16.27
CA ALA A 223 6.21 13.09 -15.22
C ALA A 223 6.94 12.54 -13.98
N SER A 224 7.06 11.21 -13.85
CA SER A 224 7.64 10.57 -12.67
C SER A 224 9.16 10.40 -12.78
N ALA A 225 9.90 10.99 -11.83
CA ALA A 225 11.32 10.76 -11.65
C ALA A 225 11.59 9.30 -11.23
N THR A 226 10.70 8.70 -10.44
CA THR A 226 10.76 7.29 -10.05
C THR A 226 10.69 6.38 -11.29
N TYR A 227 9.75 6.63 -12.20
CA TYR A 227 9.64 5.92 -13.48
C TYR A 227 10.93 6.06 -14.29
N ALA A 228 11.43 7.29 -14.48
CA ALA A 228 12.64 7.56 -15.26
C ALA A 228 13.85 6.78 -14.71
N LYS A 229 14.05 6.80 -13.39
CA LYS A 229 15.13 6.10 -12.70
C LYS A 229 15.07 4.59 -12.86
N ILE A 230 13.89 3.99 -12.66
CA ILE A 230 13.73 2.54 -12.83
C ILE A 230 13.91 2.15 -14.29
N ARG A 231 13.31 2.90 -15.21
CA ARG A 231 13.45 2.70 -16.65
C ARG A 231 14.92 2.70 -17.08
N GLN A 232 15.72 3.67 -16.64
CA GLN A 232 17.15 3.72 -16.94
C GLN A 232 17.89 2.46 -16.45
N ARG A 233 17.65 2.04 -15.19
CA ARG A 233 18.24 0.82 -14.61
C ARG A 233 17.85 -0.45 -15.35
N LYS A 234 16.65 -0.50 -15.91
CA LYS A 234 16.16 -1.66 -16.69
C LYS A 234 16.75 -1.73 -18.09
N ARG A 235 17.39 -0.66 -18.60
CA ARG A 235 18.02 -0.60 -19.94
C ARG A 235 19.51 -1.00 -19.94
N THR A 236 20.07 -1.43 -18.80
CA THR A 236 21.44 -1.96 -18.75
C THR A 236 21.50 -3.39 -19.31
N GLY A 237 22.27 -3.60 -20.38
CA GLY A 237 22.41 -4.87 -21.10
C GLY A 237 21.39 -5.06 -22.24
N LEU A 238 21.84 -5.64 -23.36
CA LEU A 238 21.08 -5.75 -24.60
C LEU A 238 19.76 -6.53 -24.44
N PHE A 239 19.81 -7.75 -23.93
CA PHE A 239 18.62 -8.59 -23.73
C PHE A 239 17.64 -7.99 -22.73
N ARG A 240 18.15 -7.36 -21.67
CA ARG A 240 17.31 -6.70 -20.66
C ARG A 240 16.58 -5.52 -21.30
N ARG A 241 17.29 -4.69 -22.06
CA ARG A 241 16.72 -3.56 -22.80
C ARG A 241 15.63 -4.02 -23.76
N LEU A 242 15.88 -5.03 -24.60
CA LEU A 242 14.89 -5.56 -25.54
C LEU A 242 13.62 -6.03 -24.83
N ARG A 243 13.76 -6.80 -23.74
CA ARG A 243 12.61 -7.25 -22.94
C ARG A 243 11.77 -6.09 -22.42
N TYR A 244 12.39 -5.05 -21.86
CA TYR A 244 11.63 -3.94 -21.30
C TYR A 244 11.02 -3.04 -22.37
N LEU A 245 11.66 -2.87 -23.54
CA LEU A 245 11.06 -2.19 -24.69
C LEU A 245 9.80 -2.93 -25.17
N LEU A 246 9.84 -4.26 -25.24
CA LEU A 246 8.65 -5.05 -25.58
C LEU A 246 7.53 -4.87 -24.55
N ILE A 247 7.86 -4.89 -23.25
CA ILE A 247 6.88 -4.65 -22.18
C ILE A 247 6.27 -3.25 -22.32
N GLU A 248 7.08 -2.21 -22.52
CA GLU A 248 6.58 -0.84 -22.73
C GLU A 248 5.65 -0.77 -23.95
N HIS A 249 6.00 -1.43 -25.06
CA HIS A 249 5.18 -1.46 -26.26
C HIS A 249 3.82 -2.13 -26.03
N VAL A 250 3.80 -3.26 -25.31
CA VAL A 250 2.56 -3.96 -24.93
C VAL A 250 1.70 -3.09 -24.00
N LEU A 251 2.33 -2.45 -23.02
CA LEU A 251 1.64 -1.57 -22.08
C LEU A 251 1.09 -0.32 -22.78
N GLU A 252 1.81 0.23 -23.77
CA GLU A 252 1.32 1.36 -24.57
C GLU A 252 0.06 0.98 -25.35
N ARG A 253 0.03 -0.20 -25.97
CA ARG A 253 -1.17 -0.69 -26.66
C ARG A 253 -2.35 -0.94 -25.71
N ARG A 254 -2.08 -1.41 -24.49
CA ARG A 254 -3.12 -1.80 -23.54
C ARG A 254 -3.66 -0.64 -22.71
N LEU A 255 -2.80 0.29 -22.31
CA LEU A 255 -3.10 1.36 -21.36
C LEU A 255 -2.98 2.77 -21.98
N GLY A 256 -2.35 2.90 -23.14
CA GLY A 256 -2.15 4.18 -23.83
C GLY A 256 -3.39 4.66 -24.58
N THR A 257 -4.06 3.79 -25.34
CA THR A 257 -5.21 4.16 -26.18
C THR A 257 -6.52 4.22 -25.38
N ALA A 258 -7.34 5.24 -25.61
CA ALA A 258 -8.71 5.29 -25.11
C ALA A 258 -9.62 4.49 -26.05
N GLY A 259 -10.44 3.58 -25.52
CA GLY A 259 -11.54 2.95 -26.24
C GLY A 259 -11.15 1.81 -27.20
N ALA A 260 -11.09 0.59 -26.68
CA ALA A 260 -11.54 -0.59 -27.42
C ALA A 260 -12.18 -1.55 -26.40
N PRO A 261 -13.39 -2.07 -26.65
CA PRO A 261 -14.03 -3.04 -25.77
C PRO A 261 -13.19 -4.32 -25.74
N ASP A 262 -13.33 -5.07 -24.64
CA ASP A 262 -12.71 -6.36 -24.37
C ASP A 262 -12.43 -7.17 -25.64
N ALA A 263 -11.17 -7.24 -26.04
CA ALA A 263 -10.70 -8.30 -26.91
C ALA A 263 -10.57 -9.55 -26.02
N ALA A 264 -11.66 -10.31 -25.99
CA ALA A 264 -11.73 -11.66 -25.49
C ALA A 264 -10.47 -12.47 -25.84
N GLY A 265 -10.04 -13.28 -24.87
CA GLY A 265 -9.34 -14.55 -25.09
C GLY A 265 -8.22 -14.56 -26.14
N LEU A 266 -7.01 -14.19 -25.73
CA LEU A 266 -5.80 -14.68 -26.38
C LEU A 266 -5.30 -15.95 -25.67
N THR A 267 -6.08 -17.03 -25.81
CA THR A 267 -5.59 -18.41 -25.74
C THR A 267 -6.11 -19.14 -26.97
N PRO A 268 -5.25 -19.68 -27.85
CA PRO A 268 -5.70 -20.56 -28.91
C PRO A 268 -6.15 -21.87 -28.27
N ASP A 269 -7.39 -22.27 -28.54
CA ASP A 269 -7.80 -23.66 -28.40
C ASP A 269 -6.83 -24.52 -29.22
N ARG A 270 -6.13 -25.41 -28.52
CA ARG A 270 -5.50 -26.55 -29.18
C ARG A 270 -6.52 -27.67 -29.18
N ALA A 271 -7.08 -27.91 -30.36
CA ALA A 271 -7.64 -29.20 -30.71
C ALA A 271 -6.54 -30.28 -30.58
N GLY A 272 -6.93 -31.40 -29.99
CA GLY A 272 -6.11 -32.57 -29.69
C GLY A 272 -6.78 -33.41 -28.63
#